data_AF-A0A0V0GNQ9-F1
#
_entry.id   AF-A0A0V0GNQ9-F1
#
_cell.length_a   1.000
_cell.length_b   1.000
_cell.length_c   1.000
_cell.angle_alpha   90.00
_cell.angle_beta   90.00
_cell.angle_gamma   90.00
#
_symmetry.space_group_name_H-M   'P 1'
#
loop_
_entity.id
_entity.type
_entity.pdbx_description
1 polymer ?
#
loop_
_entity_poly.entity_id
_entity_poly.type
_entity_poly.pdbx_seq_one_letter_code
_entity_poly.pdbx_strand_id
1 'polypeptide(L)' 'MIQERIFRESIEQMIIANRICDPKDLRRLLNYYVSMNAEEYRGVILEVFHQVCTTFFLSCK' A
#
# COMPACT_ATOMS: atom_id res chain seq x y z
N MET A 1 14.79 4.12 -12.32
CA MET A 1 14.29 3.76 -10.98
C MET A 1 12.76 3.91 -10.96
N ILE A 2 12.01 3.00 -11.60
CA ILE A 2 10.57 3.15 -11.92
C ILE A 2 9.67 2.23 -11.05
N GLN A 3 10.19 1.51 -10.05
CA GLN A 3 9.39 0.51 -9.32
C GLN A 3 8.50 1.08 -8.20
N GLU A 4 8.98 2.04 -7.40
CA GLU A 4 8.23 2.54 -6.23
C GLU A 4 6.92 3.25 -6.62
N ARG A 5 6.98 4.08 -7.67
CA ARG A 5 5.82 4.85 -8.13
C ARG A 5 4.65 3.96 -8.56
N ILE A 6 4.95 2.85 -9.23
CA ILE A 6 3.93 1.90 -9.70
C ILE A 6 3.23 1.25 -8.52
N PHE A 7 3.97 0.84 -7.48
CA PHE A 7 3.37 0.30 -6.26
C PHE A 7 2.50 1.34 -5.57
N ARG A 8 2.98 2.59 -5.48
CA ARG A 8 2.24 3.68 -4.84
C ARG A 8 0.92 3.93 -5.56
N GLU A 9 0.96 4.18 -6.86
CA GLU A 9 -0.24 4.42 -7.67
C GLU A 9 -1.21 3.23 -7.62
N SER A 10 -0.70 1.99 -7.64
CA SER A 10 -1.53 0.78 -7.55
C SER A 10 -2.21 0.62 -6.19
N ILE A 11 -1.48 0.83 -5.08
CA ILE A 11 -2.02 0.72 -3.72
C ILE A 11 -3.03 1.84 -3.45
N GLU A 12 -2.75 3.07 -3.87
CA GLU A 12 -3.69 4.20 -3.75
C GLU A 12 -4.99 3.93 -4.51
N GLN A 13 -4.90 3.47 -5.75
CA GLN A 13 -6.07 3.10 -6.54
C GLN A 13 -6.86 1.97 -5.90
N MET A 14 -6.21 0.94 -5.36
CA MET A 14 -6.89 -0.15 -4.67
C MET A 14 -7.64 0.33 -3.42
N ILE A 15 -7.05 1.25 -2.66
CA ILE A 15 -7.68 1.84 -1.48
C ILE A 15 -8.90 2.66 -1.87
N ILE A 16 -8.78 3.54 -2.87
CA ILE A 16 -9.88 4.41 -3.33
C ILE A 16 -11.01 3.59 -3.96
N ALA A 17 -10.67 2.72 -4.91
CA ALA A 17 -11.65 1.97 -5.69
C ALA A 17 -12.46 1.01 -4.83
N ASN A 18 -11.81 0.35 -3.87
CA ASN A 18 -12.47 -0.59 -2.96
C ASN A 18 -12.92 0.05 -1.64
N ARG A 19 -12.72 1.37 -1.47
CA ARG A 19 -13.04 2.13 -0.24
C ARG A 19 -12.49 1.47 1.02
N ILE A 20 -11.24 1.02 0.94
CA ILE A 20 -10.54 0.34 2.04
C ILE A 20 -10.17 1.39 3.08
N CYS A 21 -10.90 1.45 4.19
CA CYS A 21 -10.58 2.33 5.31
C CYS A 21 -10.31 1.54 6.60
N ASP A 22 -10.74 0.28 6.66
CA ASP A 22 -10.56 -0.58 7.82
C ASP A 22 -9.13 -1.14 7.91
N PRO A 23 -8.51 -1.13 9.11
CA PRO A 23 -7.18 -1.70 9.31
C PRO A 23 -7.07 -3.18 8.90
N LYS A 24 -8.18 -3.94 9.00
CA LYS A 24 -8.23 -5.35 8.60
C LYS A 24 -8.07 -5.51 7.08
N ASP A 25 -8.76 -4.69 6.31
CA ASP A 25 -8.70 -4.75 4.85
C ASP A 25 -7.39 -4.17 4.30
N LEU A 26 -6.85 -3.13 4.94
CA LEU A 26 -5.49 -2.65 4.68
C LEU A 26 -4.46 -3.77 4.87
N ARG A 27 -4.55 -4.51 5.98
CA ARG A 27 -3.64 -5.64 6.25
C ARG A 27 -3.80 -6.78 5.24
N ARG A 28 -5.03 -7.05 4.76
CA ARG A 28 -5.26 -8.02 3.67
C ARG A 28 -4.62 -7.56 2.36
N LEU A 29 -4.75 -6.28 2.02
CA LEU A 29 -4.14 -5.68 0.84
C LEU A 29 -2.61 -5.78 0.91
N LEU A 30 -1.99 -5.42 2.03
CA LEU A 30 -0.55 -5.54 2.23
C LEU A 30 -0.08 -7.00 2.05
N ASN A 31 -0.76 -7.96 2.69
CA ASN A 31 -0.43 -9.37 2.56
C ASN A 31 -0.53 -9.87 1.12
N TYR A 32 -1.50 -9.36 0.35
CA TYR A 32 -1.66 -9.70 -1.07
C TYR A 32 -0.41 -9.27 -1.87
N TYR A 33 0.04 -8.02 -1.73
CA TYR A 33 1.25 -7.55 -2.40
C TYR A 33 2.50 -8.29 -1.91
N VAL A 34 2.65 -8.54 -0.60
CA VAL A 34 3.80 -9.27 -0.03
C VAL A 34 3.87 -10.72 -0.49
N SER A 35 2.71 -11.38 -0.69
CA SER A 35 2.65 -12.79 -1.11
C SER A 35 2.84 -12.95 -2.63
N MET A 36 2.40 -11.98 -3.42
CA MET A 36 2.52 -12.02 -4.88
C MET A 36 3.89 -11.58 -5.40
N ASN A 37 4.66 -10.85 -4.61
CA ASN A 37 5.95 -10.31 -5.02
C ASN A 37 7.10 -11.03 -4.30
N ALA A 38 8.26 -11.08 -4.96
CA ALA A 38 9.48 -11.63 -4.38
C ALA A 38 9.92 -10.84 -3.13
N GLU A 39 10.70 -11.50 -2.28
CA GLU A 39 11.12 -10.95 -0.98
C GLU A 39 11.91 -9.63 -1.12
N GLU A 40 12.63 -9.46 -2.22
CA GLU A 40 13.36 -8.23 -2.59
C GLU A 40 12.47 -6.98 -2.65
N TYR A 41 11.18 -7.14 -2.98
CA TYR A 41 10.23 -6.03 -3.09
C TYR A 41 9.51 -5.74 -1.77
N ARG A 42 9.59 -6.63 -0.77
CA ARG A 42 8.84 -6.47 0.48
C ARG A 42 9.21 -5.18 1.21
N GLY A 43 10.49 -4.79 1.17
CA GLY A 43 10.94 -3.52 1.76
C GLY A 43 10.23 -2.32 1.12
N VAL A 44 10.28 -2.23 -0.21
CA VAL A 44 9.63 -1.15 -0.98
C VAL A 44 8.11 -1.16 -0.79
N ILE A 45 7.49 -2.34 -0.82
CA ILE A 45 6.04 -2.49 -0.59
C ILE A 45 5.66 -1.93 0.79
N LEU A 46 6.42 -2.28 1.84
CA LEU A 46 6.16 -1.79 3.20
C LEU A 46 6.33 -0.27 3.32
N GLU A 47 7.40 0.29 2.75
CA GLU A 47 7.63 1.74 2.74
C GLU A 47 6.50 2.49 2.04
N VAL A 48 6.16 2.07 0.81
CA VAL A 48 5.09 2.69 0.03
C VAL A 48 3.76 2.56 0.75
N PHE A 49 3.45 1.38 1.31
CA PHE A 49 2.20 1.16 2.03
C PHE A 49 2.08 2.10 3.23
N HIS A 50 3.17 2.26 3.99
CA HIS A 50 3.22 3.18 5.12
C HIS A 50 3.03 4.65 4.69
N GLN A 51 3.70 5.07 3.61
CA GLN A 51 3.54 6.43 3.06
C GLN A 51 2.11 6.70 2.60
N VAL A 52 1.49 5.77 1.87
CA VAL A 52 0.10 5.88 1.42
C VAL A 52 -0.85 5.94 2.60
N CYS A 53 -0.73 5.02 3.56
CA CYS A 53 -1.58 5.05 4.76
C CYS A 53 -1.42 6.35 5.55
N THR A 54 -0.19 6.86 5.69
CA THR A 54 0.05 8.13 6.37
C THR A 54 -0.62 9.29 5.63
N THR A 55 -0.51 9.31 4.31
CA THR A 55 -1.11 10.35 3.47
C THR A 55 -2.64 10.31 3.52
N PHE A 56 -3.25 9.13 3.45
CA PHE A 56 -4.71 8.97 3.40
C PHE A 56 -5.38 9.07 4.77
N PHE A 57 -4.75 8.56 5.84
CA PHE A 57 -5.41 8.39 7.14
C PHE A 57 -4.81 9.24 8.27
N LEU A 58 -3.52 9.62 8.21
CA LEU A 58 -2.86 10.38 9.27
C LEU A 58 -2.78 11.89 8.99
N SER A 59 -3.12 12.36 7.78
CA SER A 59 -3.21 13.79 7.44
C SER A 59 -4.39 14.53 8.11
N CYS A 60 -5.25 13.83 8.86
CA CYS A 60 -6.23 14.45 9.75
C CYS A 60 -5.58 14.72 11.12
N LYS A 61 -4.82 15.81 11.22
CA LYS A 61 -4.44 16.39 12.51
C LYS A 61 -4.72 17.89 12.54
#